data_AF-A0A7X2D273-F1
#
_entry.id   AF-A0A7X2D273-F1
#
_cell.length_a   1.000
_cell.length_b   1.000
_cell.length_c   1.000
_cell.angle_alpha   90.00
_cell.angle_beta   90.00
_cell.angle_gamma   90.00
#
_symmetry.space_group_name_H-M   'P 1'
#
loop_
_entity.id
_entity.type
_entity.pdbx_description
1 polymer ?
#
loop_
_entity_poly.entity_id
_entity_poly.type
_entity_poly.pdbx_seq_one_letter_code
_entity_poly.pdbx_strand_id
1 'polypeptide(L)'
;MGLDGIPLTGAEAEFGLLFHMQNSRVRPRRSDPPELWTTPEDLGYSPDEAGFEKMAEGLRLYMQNPAYMKEHFPNAARRIRHAVNRDPGLNRIIQFNELGAPLGVAGGLGASGLALRDRNREDAKGPRRKDRR
;
A
#
# COMPACT_ATOMS: atom_id res chain seq x y z
N MET A 1 -4.89 28.51 2.30
CA MET A 1 -4.18 27.41 2.95
C MET A 1 -3.03 27.03 2.04
N GLY A 2 -1.79 27.27 2.47
CA GLY A 2 -0.61 26.86 1.70
C GLY A 2 -0.62 25.35 1.56
N LEU A 3 -0.41 24.85 0.35
CA LEU A 3 -0.29 23.42 0.10
C LEU A 3 1.11 22.99 0.57
N ASP A 4 1.33 22.91 1.87
CA ASP A 4 2.58 22.41 2.46
C ASP A 4 2.77 20.89 2.21
N GLY A 5 1.90 20.28 1.39
CA GLY A 5 1.91 18.88 1.02
C GLY A 5 1.56 17.96 2.18
N ILE A 6 1.56 16.65 1.90
CA ILE A 6 1.53 15.63 2.95
C ILE A 6 2.94 15.56 3.54
N PRO A 7 3.14 15.90 4.83
CA PRO A 7 4.48 15.92 5.41
C PRO A 7 5.07 14.51 5.39
N LEU A 8 6.26 14.34 4.83
CA LEU A 8 6.95 13.05 4.75
C LEU A 8 7.48 12.57 6.11
N THR A 9 7.44 13.42 7.14
CA THR A 9 8.03 13.18 8.45
C THR A 9 7.58 11.86 9.09
N GLY A 10 8.56 11.02 9.46
CA GLY A 10 8.35 9.69 10.03
C GLY A 10 7.99 8.61 9.01
N ALA A 11 8.11 8.90 7.71
CA ALA A 11 7.90 7.98 6.60
C ALA A 11 8.89 8.21 5.43
N GLU A 12 9.93 9.01 5.63
CA GLU A 12 10.84 9.50 4.59
C GLU A 12 11.54 8.34 3.86
N ALA A 13 12.02 7.36 4.62
CA ALA A 13 12.68 6.18 4.05
C ALA A 13 11.72 5.35 3.17
N GLU A 14 10.46 5.21 3.58
CA GLU A 14 9.47 4.47 2.79
C GLU A 14 9.08 5.22 1.52
N PHE A 15 8.89 6.54 1.60
CA PHE A 15 8.64 7.37 0.43
C PHE A 15 9.84 7.40 -0.54
N GLY A 16 11.06 7.43 -0.01
CA GLY A 16 12.29 7.34 -0.83
C GLY A 16 12.42 6.00 -1.54
N LEU A 17 12.24 4.89 -0.81
CA LEU A 17 12.30 3.55 -1.39
C LEU A 17 11.20 3.33 -2.44
N LEU A 18 9.98 3.77 -2.15
CA LEU A 18 8.86 3.69 -3.09
C LEU A 18 9.14 4.49 -4.36
N PHE A 19 9.61 5.73 -4.22
CA PHE A 19 9.96 6.58 -5.36
C PHE A 19 11.01 5.89 -6.25
N HIS A 20 12.08 5.37 -5.64
CA HIS A 20 13.10 4.62 -6.36
C HIS A 20 12.53 3.37 -7.05
N MET A 21 11.70 2.58 -6.35
CA MET A 21 11.04 1.40 -6.93
C MET A 21 10.20 1.72 -8.17
N GLN A 22 9.60 2.89 -8.18
CA GLN A 22 8.69 3.31 -9.25
C GLN A 22 9.40 4.01 -10.42
N ASN A 23 10.54 4.65 -10.17
CA ASN A 23 11.22 5.49 -11.15
C ASN A 23 12.59 4.97 -11.57
N SER A 24 13.08 3.88 -10.96
CA SER A 24 14.32 3.24 -11.36
C SER A 24 14.09 2.00 -12.20
N ARG A 25 14.99 1.78 -13.16
CA ARG A 25 15.09 0.49 -13.88
C ARG A 25 15.83 -0.57 -13.05
N VAL A 26 16.51 -0.15 -11.98
CA VAL A 26 17.20 -1.05 -11.06
C VAL A 26 16.19 -1.53 -10.04
N ARG A 27 16.07 -2.86 -9.89
CA ARG A 27 15.24 -3.43 -8.82
C ARG A 27 15.96 -3.21 -7.50
N PRO A 28 15.35 -2.53 -6.51
CA PRO A 28 16.00 -2.37 -5.22
C PRO A 28 16.11 -3.71 -4.52
N ARG A 29 17.25 -3.93 -3.89
CA ARG A 29 17.40 -4.93 -2.85
C ARG A 29 16.96 -4.28 -1.54
N ARG A 30 16.31 -5.07 -0.69
CA ARG A 30 15.86 -4.61 0.63
C ARG A 30 17.01 -4.10 1.52
N SER A 31 18.23 -4.52 1.23
CA SER A 31 19.46 -4.13 1.91
C SER A 31 20.19 -2.95 1.27
N ASP A 32 19.72 -2.43 0.14
CA ASP A 32 20.40 -1.31 -0.53
C ASP A 32 20.27 -0.07 0.34
N PRO A 33 21.40 0.60 0.63
CA PRO A 33 21.37 1.79 1.47
C PRO A 33 20.76 2.97 0.67
N PRO A 34 20.13 3.96 1.34
CA PRO A 34 19.38 5.02 0.68
C PRO A 34 20.17 5.84 -0.35
N GLU A 35 21.49 5.88 -0.24
CA GLU A 35 22.39 6.58 -1.16
C GLU A 35 22.44 5.94 -2.56
N LEU A 36 21.99 4.70 -2.71
CA LEU A 36 21.88 4.02 -4.01
C LEU A 36 20.51 4.20 -4.66
N TRP A 37 19.57 4.81 -3.96
CA TRP A 37 18.22 5.01 -4.47
C TRP A 37 18.17 6.19 -5.42
N THR A 38 17.48 5.99 -6.53
CA THR A 38 17.06 7.08 -7.43
C THR A 38 16.21 8.06 -6.63
N THR A 39 16.61 9.33 -6.66
CA THR A 39 15.93 10.44 -6.02
C THR A 39 15.22 11.32 -7.06
N PRO A 40 14.23 12.13 -6.68
CA PRO A 40 13.65 13.13 -7.59
C PRO A 40 14.71 14.04 -8.21
N GLU A 41 15.73 14.40 -7.44
CA GLU A 41 16.83 15.25 -7.88
C GLU A 41 17.63 14.59 -9.02
N ASP A 42 17.79 13.25 -9.01
CA ASP A 42 18.40 12.52 -10.13
C ASP A 42 17.57 12.59 -11.43
N LEU A 43 16.28 12.93 -11.32
CA LEU A 43 15.37 13.10 -12.45
C LEU A 43 15.17 14.58 -12.83
N GLY A 44 15.88 15.50 -12.17
CA GLY A 44 15.88 16.93 -12.48
C GLY A 44 14.87 17.78 -11.68
N TYR A 45 14.22 17.22 -10.66
CA TYR A 45 13.40 18.01 -9.74
C TYR A 45 14.26 18.85 -8.80
N SER A 46 13.80 20.06 -8.46
CA SER A 46 14.46 20.88 -7.44
C SER A 46 14.30 20.27 -6.03
N PRO A 47 15.19 20.61 -5.07
CA PRO A 47 15.04 20.15 -3.68
C PRO A 47 13.69 20.50 -3.05
N ASP A 48 13.11 21.65 -3.43
CA ASP A 48 11.80 22.10 -2.96
C ASP A 48 10.65 21.25 -3.56
N GLU A 49 10.85 20.67 -4.74
CA GLU A 49 9.88 19.79 -5.42
C GLU A 49 10.02 18.32 -5.01
N ALA A 50 11.19 17.90 -4.54
CA ALA A 50 11.51 16.51 -4.24
C ALA A 50 10.54 15.88 -3.23
N GLY A 51 10.09 16.67 -2.25
CA GLY A 51 9.09 16.23 -1.27
C GLY A 51 7.72 15.95 -1.91
N PHE A 52 7.28 16.84 -2.81
CA PHE A 52 6.00 16.72 -3.50
C PHE A 52 5.99 15.54 -4.48
N GLU A 53 7.10 15.29 -5.16
CA GLU A 53 7.19 14.19 -6.11
C GLU A 53 7.15 12.82 -5.40
N LYS A 54 7.89 12.68 -4.30
CA LYS A 54 7.82 11.47 -3.45
C LYS A 54 6.40 11.22 -2.95
N MET A 55 5.68 12.28 -2.57
CA MET A 55 4.27 12.19 -2.19
C MET A 55 3.38 11.78 -3.37
N ALA A 56 3.57 12.37 -4.54
CA ALA A 56 2.79 12.07 -5.75
C ALA A 56 2.90 10.60 -6.14
N GLU A 57 4.12 10.05 -6.14
CA GLU A 57 4.39 8.63 -6.40
C GLU A 57 3.77 7.74 -5.31
N GLY A 58 3.82 8.15 -4.04
CA GLY A 58 3.12 7.48 -2.95
C GLY A 58 1.60 7.43 -3.16
N LEU A 59 0.98 8.55 -3.53
CA LEU A 59 -0.45 8.63 -3.85
C LEU A 59 -0.79 7.74 -5.05
N ARG A 60 0.04 7.77 -6.10
CA ARG A 60 -0.09 6.93 -7.29
C ARG A 60 -0.07 5.44 -6.92
N LEU A 61 0.87 5.00 -6.08
CA LEU A 61 0.89 3.61 -5.62
C LEU A 61 -0.35 3.27 -4.80
N TYR A 62 -0.78 4.17 -3.91
CA TYR A 62 -1.95 3.94 -3.07
C TYR A 62 -3.22 3.75 -3.93
N MET A 63 -3.38 4.56 -4.98
CA MET A 63 -4.50 4.45 -5.91
C MET A 63 -4.43 3.18 -6.77
N GLN A 64 -3.23 2.76 -7.19
CA GLN A 64 -3.04 1.58 -8.03
C GLN A 64 -3.15 0.25 -7.26
N ASN A 65 -2.54 0.18 -6.08
CA ASN A 65 -2.51 -1.03 -5.26
C ASN A 65 -2.41 -0.70 -3.75
N PRO A 66 -3.53 -0.35 -3.11
CA PRO A 66 -3.54 0.02 -1.70
C PRO A 66 -3.21 -1.14 -0.77
N ALA A 67 -3.46 -2.39 -1.17
CA ALA A 67 -3.12 -3.57 -0.36
C ALA A 67 -1.60 -3.72 -0.25
N TYR A 68 -0.92 -3.69 -1.39
CA TYR A 68 0.55 -3.74 -1.46
C TYR A 68 1.20 -2.59 -0.70
N MET A 69 0.69 -1.36 -0.86
CA MET A 69 1.24 -0.22 -0.15
C MET A 69 1.09 -0.34 1.37
N LYS A 70 -0.06 -0.83 1.86
CA LYS A 70 -0.27 -1.08 3.29
C LYS A 70 0.64 -2.17 3.85
N GLU A 71 1.00 -3.17 3.04
CA GLU A 71 1.86 -4.28 3.44
C GLU A 71 3.35 -3.88 3.46
N HIS A 72 3.82 -3.18 2.43
CA HIS A 72 5.24 -2.91 2.23
C HIS A 72 5.68 -1.49 2.63
N PHE A 73 4.77 -0.52 2.68
CA PHE A 73 5.03 0.88 3.04
C PHE A 73 3.98 1.39 4.06
N PRO A 74 3.88 0.75 5.24
CA PRO A 74 2.80 1.01 6.18
C PRO A 74 2.80 2.44 6.74
N ASN A 75 3.96 3.07 6.93
CA ASN A 75 4.06 4.43 7.44
C ASN A 75 3.65 5.45 6.38
N ALA A 76 4.12 5.29 5.13
CA ALA A 76 3.70 6.11 4.00
C ALA A 76 2.19 5.98 3.76
N ALA A 77 1.66 4.75 3.75
CA ALA A 77 0.24 4.47 3.60
C ALA A 77 -0.60 5.13 4.70
N ARG A 78 -0.14 5.10 5.96
CA ARG A 78 -0.82 5.75 7.09
C ARG A 78 -0.79 7.28 6.96
N ARG A 79 0.32 7.84 6.49
CA ARG A 79 0.49 9.28 6.30
C ARG A 79 -0.45 9.82 5.22
N ILE A 80 -0.52 9.12 4.08
CA ILE A 80 -1.44 9.44 2.98
C ILE A 80 -2.89 9.41 3.47
N ARG A 81 -3.29 8.33 4.15
CA ARG A 81 -4.65 8.21 4.72
C ARG A 81 -4.97 9.33 5.69
N HIS A 82 -4.04 9.62 6.61
CA HIS A 82 -4.24 10.68 7.60
C HIS A 82 -4.42 12.05 6.95
N ALA A 83 -3.64 12.38 5.92
CA ALA A 83 -3.75 13.68 5.28
C ALA A 83 -5.01 13.80 4.41
N VAL A 84 -5.31 12.78 3.60
CA VAL A 84 -6.44 12.83 2.65
C VAL A 84 -7.78 12.71 3.37
N ASN A 85 -7.92 11.79 4.32
CA ASN A 85 -9.19 11.60 5.03
C ASN A 85 -9.49 12.73 6.03
N ARG A 86 -8.50 13.53 6.45
CA ARG A 86 -8.73 14.68 7.33
C ARG A 86 -8.95 15.98 6.57
N ASP A 87 -8.69 16.00 5.27
CA ASP A 87 -8.94 17.17 4.44
C ASP A 87 -10.46 17.33 4.20
N PRO A 88 -11.07 18.46 4.58
CA PRO A 88 -12.52 18.64 4.49
C PRO A 88 -13.06 18.72 3.06
N GLY A 89 -12.19 19.00 2.07
CA GLY A 89 -12.51 18.99 0.65
C GLY A 89 -12.35 17.61 0.02
N LEU A 90 -11.24 16.92 0.30
CA LEU A 90 -10.93 15.61 -0.28
C LEU A 90 -11.68 14.47 0.38
N ASN A 91 -11.87 14.47 1.70
CA ASN A 91 -12.58 13.39 2.41
C ASN A 91 -14.02 13.18 1.91
N ARG A 92 -14.63 14.21 1.31
CA ARG A 92 -15.97 14.10 0.71
C ARG A 92 -15.96 13.50 -0.70
N ILE A 93 -14.80 13.45 -1.34
CA ILE A 93 -14.62 13.00 -2.72
C ILE A 93 -13.93 11.63 -2.74
N ILE A 94 -12.89 11.44 -1.92
CA ILE A 94 -12.05 10.25 -1.85
C ILE A 94 -11.74 9.93 -0.40
N GLN A 95 -11.98 8.68 0.00
CA GLN A 95 -11.57 8.13 1.30
C GLN A 95 -10.60 6.98 1.10
N PHE A 96 -9.40 7.10 1.64
CA PHE A 96 -8.43 6.03 1.66
C PHE A 96 -8.64 5.17 2.93
N ASN A 97 -9.43 4.10 2.76
CA ASN A 97 -9.73 3.01 3.70
C ASN A 97 -9.47 3.28 5.19
N GLU A 98 -10.51 3.75 5.89
CA GLU A 98 -10.67 3.60 7.33
C GLU A 98 -11.14 2.18 7.64
N LEU A 99 -10.36 1.40 8.37
CA LEU A 99 -10.89 0.27 9.14
C LEU A 99 -11.68 0.88 10.30
N GLY A 100 -12.92 1.30 10.01
CA GLY A 100 -13.75 2.11 10.92
C GLY A 100 -15.23 2.20 10.57
N ALA A 101 -15.69 1.61 9.45
CA ALA A 101 -17.08 1.16 9.41
C ALA A 101 -17.13 -0.12 10.26
N PRO A 102 -17.87 -0.18 11.38
CA PRO A 102 -18.11 -1.46 12.03
C PRO A 102 -18.66 -2.41 10.96
N LEU A 103 -18.08 -3.61 10.88
CA LEU A 103 -18.61 -4.73 10.10
C LEU A 103 -19.94 -5.22 10.74
N GLY A 104 -20.91 -4.33 10.81
CA GLY A 104 -22.15 -4.48 11.52
C GLY A 104 -22.86 -3.13 11.60
N VAL A 105 -24.03 -3.06 10.96
CA VAL A 105 -25.00 -1.96 10.92
C VAL A 105 -24.91 -1.09 9.65
N ALA A 106 -25.78 -1.47 8.70
CA ALA A 106 -26.29 -0.72 7.53
C ALA A 106 -25.42 -0.63 6.26
N GLY A 107 -25.40 -1.74 5.50
CA GLY A 107 -25.63 -1.69 4.05
C GLY A 107 -24.42 -1.56 3.12
N GLY A 108 -24.00 -2.69 2.53
CA GLY A 108 -23.49 -2.71 1.16
C GLY A 108 -21.99 -2.97 0.95
N LEU A 109 -21.67 -4.20 0.55
CA LEU A 109 -20.51 -4.60 -0.28
C LEU A 109 -19.10 -4.51 0.33
N GLY A 110 -18.79 -5.46 1.22
CA GLY A 110 -17.43 -5.87 1.57
C GLY A 110 -17.17 -7.34 1.23
N ALA A 111 -17.32 -7.72 -0.05
CA ALA A 111 -17.05 -9.08 -0.52
C ALA A 111 -15.70 -9.12 -1.25
N SER A 112 -14.60 -9.24 -0.50
CA SER A 112 -13.31 -9.75 -0.99
C SER A 112 -12.40 -10.01 0.21
N GLY A 113 -12.42 -11.23 0.74
CA GLY A 113 -11.43 -11.59 1.77
C GLY A 113 -11.63 -12.89 2.55
N LEU A 114 -12.80 -13.51 2.57
CA LEU A 114 -12.99 -14.72 3.40
C LEU A 114 -13.82 -15.80 2.71
N ALA A 115 -13.32 -16.30 1.58
CA ALA A 115 -13.71 -17.60 1.04
C ALA A 115 -12.58 -18.17 0.18
N LEU A 116 -11.39 -18.35 0.77
CA LEU A 116 -10.34 -19.19 0.18
C LEU A 116 -9.63 -19.99 1.26
N ARG A 117 -10.39 -20.85 1.93
CA ARG A 117 -9.82 -21.94 2.73
C ARG A 117 -10.78 -23.11 2.62
N ASP A 118 -10.58 -23.92 1.57
CA ASP A 118 -10.50 -25.38 1.66
C ASP A 118 -10.58 -26.00 0.25
N ARG A 119 -9.47 -25.95 -0.50
CA ARG A 119 -9.25 -26.79 -1.69
C ARG A 119 -7.74 -26.99 -1.88
N ASN A 120 -7.17 -27.87 -1.06
CA ASN A 120 -5.99 -28.69 -1.39
C ASN A 120 -5.69 -29.64 -0.22
N ARG A 121 -6.47 -30.72 -0.14
CA ARG A 121 -6.05 -32.01 0.41
C ARG A 121 -6.53 -33.07 -0.57
N GLU A 122 -5.80 -33.23 -1.65
CA GLU A 122 -5.85 -34.44 -2.45
C GLU A 122 -5.16 -35.56 -1.66
N ASP A 123 -5.89 -36.66 -1.52
CA ASP A 123 -5.41 -38.01 -1.81
C ASP A 123 -4.15 -38.49 -1.08
N ALA A 124 -4.35 -38.95 0.16
CA ALA A 124 -3.56 -40.06 0.69
C ALA A 124 -4.33 -40.81 1.79
N LYS A 125 -5.21 -41.74 1.39
CA LYS A 125 -5.39 -43.09 1.97
C LYS A 125 -6.60 -43.79 1.36
N GLY A 126 -6.31 -44.77 0.49
CA GLY A 126 -7.31 -45.62 -0.15
C GLY A 126 -8.13 -46.48 0.83
N PRO A 127 -9.31 -46.96 0.42
CA PRO A 127 -10.19 -47.72 1.29
C PRO A 127 -9.71 -49.18 1.44
N ARG A 128 -9.27 -49.57 2.65
CA ARG A 128 -9.24 -50.97 3.07
C ARG A 128 -10.61 -51.36 3.62
N ARG A 129 -11.41 -52.05 2.82
CA ARG A 129 -12.44 -52.98 3.30
C ARG A 129 -12.53 -54.16 2.33
N LYS A 130 -11.92 -55.29 2.69
CA LYS A 130 -12.33 -56.62 2.25
C LYS A 130 -12.84 -57.32 3.50
N ASP A 131 -14.16 -57.47 3.59
CA ASP A 131 -14.80 -58.54 4.34
C ASP A 131 -16.16 -58.81 3.71
N ARG A 132 -16.20 -59.89 2.93
CA ARG A 132 -17.41 -60.62 2.55
C ARG A 132 -16.96 -61.98 2.00
N ARG A 133 -16.86 -62.95 2.90
CA ARG A 133 -17.36 -64.33 2.77
C ARG A 133 -17.16 -65.06 4.09
#